data_AF-A0A7G9Z2V0-F1
#
_entry.id   AF-A0A7G9Z2V0-F1
#
_cell.length_a   1.000
_cell.length_b   1.000
_cell.length_c   1.000
_cell.angle_alpha   90.00
_cell.angle_beta   90.00
_cell.angle_gamma   90.00
#
_symmetry.space_group_name_H-M   'P 1'
#
loop_
_entity.id
_entity.type
_entity.pdbx_description
1 polymer ?
#
loop_
_entity_poly.entity_id
_entity_poly.type
_entity_poly.pdbx_seq_one_letter_code
_entity_poly.pdbx_strand_id
1 'polypeptide(L)'
;MVSPIATDMTQAEHGHNTDRSRIGEVLIELGYIDQAQLDEVLEYQRDKGGRIGWILACLGYVNRLELYAGLAKHFGLPFETNTAYRKHNIDTKLIAKVTHEEIMQYQAMPYRINKGVLSILTAEPKDRETALFFQRRFEEDTITEIVITDLDLTRVS
;
A
#
# COMPACT_ATOMS: atom_id res chain seq x y z
N MET A 1 16.39 57.86 10.61
CA MET A 1 16.03 57.12 11.83
C MET A 1 15.44 55.79 11.42
N VAL A 2 16.05 54.70 11.90
CA VAL A 2 15.57 53.31 12.08
C VAL A 2 14.70 52.62 11.01
N SER A 3 15.42 51.75 10.28
CA SER A 3 15.17 50.34 9.93
C SER A 3 14.08 49.86 8.95
N PRO A 4 14.39 48.81 8.14
CA PRO A 4 13.55 48.26 7.09
C PRO A 4 12.89 46.92 7.51
N ILE A 5 12.32 46.20 6.54
CA ILE A 5 11.95 44.77 6.50
C ILE A 5 10.45 44.51 6.66
N ALA A 6 9.80 44.30 5.51
CA ALA A 6 9.15 43.01 5.23
C ALA A 6 9.18 42.81 3.71
N THR A 7 10.26 42.19 3.26
CA THR A 7 10.40 41.59 1.93
C THR A 7 9.33 40.52 1.76
N ASP A 8 8.61 40.61 0.64
CA ASP A 8 8.17 39.52 -0.22
C ASP A 8 8.25 38.11 0.39
N MET A 9 7.09 37.53 0.74
CA MET A 9 6.94 36.08 0.80
C MET A 9 6.01 35.66 -0.32
N THR A 10 6.60 35.71 -1.51
CA THR A 10 6.19 35.01 -2.70
C THR A 10 5.90 33.56 -2.37
N GLN A 11 4.83 33.07 -2.98
CA GLN A 11 4.49 31.65 -3.12
C GLN A 11 5.76 30.81 -3.34
N ALA A 12 6.09 29.96 -2.37
CA ALA A 12 7.07 28.91 -2.53
C ALA A 12 6.31 27.59 -2.71
N GLU A 13 6.15 27.24 -3.99
CA GLU A 13 5.75 25.93 -4.48
C GLU A 13 6.53 24.82 -3.76
N HIS A 14 5.85 24.03 -2.93
CA HIS A 14 6.34 22.71 -2.53
C HIS A 14 5.49 21.66 -3.25
N GLY A 15 5.96 21.27 -4.42
CA GLY A 15 5.35 20.22 -5.23
C GLY A 15 5.31 18.87 -4.50
N HIS A 16 4.10 18.30 -4.47
CA HIS A 16 3.77 16.87 -4.45
C HIS A 16 4.36 15.98 -3.33
N ASN A 17 3.73 16.03 -2.14
CA ASN A 17 3.70 14.90 -1.19
C ASN A 17 2.27 14.57 -0.71
N THR A 18 1.27 14.88 -1.52
CA THR A 18 -0.16 14.84 -1.14
C THR A 18 -0.78 13.44 -1.10
N ASP A 19 -0.14 12.43 -1.68
CA ASP A 19 -0.65 11.05 -1.60
C ASP A 19 -0.11 10.26 -0.40
N ARG A 20 1.11 10.57 0.09
CA ARG A 20 1.68 9.86 1.25
C ARG A 20 1.19 10.39 2.59
N SER A 21 0.78 11.66 2.67
CA SER A 21 0.19 12.24 3.89
C SER A 21 -1.17 11.64 4.24
N ARG A 22 -1.88 11.06 3.25
CA ARG A 22 -3.22 10.49 3.42
C ARG A 22 -3.27 9.21 4.24
N ILE A 23 -2.20 8.40 4.29
CA ILE A 23 -2.28 7.14 5.04
C ILE A 23 -2.44 7.39 6.54
N GLY A 24 -1.76 8.42 7.08
CA GLY A 24 -1.91 8.81 8.48
C GLY A 24 -3.34 9.24 8.79
N GLU A 25 -3.91 10.11 7.95
CA GLU A 25 -5.31 10.56 8.07
C GLU A 25 -6.29 9.39 7.98
N VAL A 26 -6.07 8.46 7.03
CA VAL A 26 -6.90 7.25 6.89
C VAL A 26 -6.83 6.37 8.14
N LEU A 27 -5.67 6.26 8.77
CA LEU A 27 -5.48 5.48 10.00
C LEU A 27 -6.14 6.16 11.20
N ILE A 28 -6.17 7.51 11.25
CA ILE A 28 -6.96 8.26 12.23
C ILE A 28 -8.46 8.02 12.01
N GLU A 29 -8.95 8.10 10.77
CA GLU A 29 -10.35 7.84 10.44
C GLU A 29 -10.78 6.41 10.78
N LEU A 30 -9.86 5.45 10.72
CA LEU A 30 -10.09 4.06 11.13
C LEU A 30 -9.99 3.86 12.65
N GLY A 31 -9.53 4.87 13.39
CA GLY A 31 -9.36 4.83 14.84
C GLY A 31 -8.15 4.02 15.31
N TYR A 32 -7.18 3.76 14.43
CA TYR A 32 -5.97 3.01 14.77
C TYR A 32 -4.89 3.87 15.40
N ILE A 33 -4.86 5.15 15.04
CA ILE A 33 -3.97 6.14 15.65
C ILE A 33 -4.73 7.43 15.97
N ASP A 34 -4.14 8.27 16.79
CA ASP A 34 -4.61 9.64 17.03
C ASP A 34 -3.71 10.69 16.32
N GLN A 35 -4.10 11.96 16.42
CA GLN A 35 -3.36 13.07 15.81
C GLN A 35 -1.97 13.24 16.42
N ALA A 36 -1.81 13.01 17.73
CA ALA A 36 -0.53 13.18 18.40
C ALA A 36 0.50 12.14 17.94
N GLN A 37 0.07 10.90 17.77
CA GLN A 37 0.88 9.82 17.19
C GLN A 37 1.26 10.10 15.74
N LEU A 38 0.34 10.65 14.93
CA LEU A 38 0.66 11.06 13.56
C LEU A 38 1.67 12.21 13.52
N ASP A 39 1.54 13.20 14.40
CA ASP A 39 2.47 14.33 14.48
C ASP A 39 3.89 13.87 14.84
N GLU A 40 4.02 12.95 15.80
CA GLU A 40 5.31 12.33 16.16
C GLU A 40 5.95 11.59 14.97
N VAL A 41 5.14 10.84 14.20
CA VAL A 41 5.59 10.13 13.01
C VAL A 41 6.05 11.09 11.91
N LEU A 42 5.34 12.20 11.71
CA LEU A 42 5.69 13.21 10.71
C LEU A 42 6.96 13.96 11.10
N GLU A 43 7.19 14.21 12.38
CA GLU A 43 8.45 14.76 12.89
C GLU A 43 9.60 13.78 12.65
N TYR A 44 9.41 12.49 12.98
CA TYR A 44 10.38 11.45 12.72
C TYR A 44 10.72 11.33 11.23
N GLN A 45 9.70 11.34 10.35
CA GLN A 45 9.89 11.27 8.90
C GLN A 45 10.65 12.49 8.37
N ARG A 46 10.42 13.68 8.94
CA ARG A 46 11.10 14.91 8.51
C ARG A 46 12.59 14.86 8.80
N ASP A 47 12.98 14.28 9.94
CA ASP A 47 14.39 14.16 10.34
C ASP A 47 15.10 12.98 9.67
N LYS A 48 14.44 11.82 9.56
CA LYS A 48 15.06 10.55 9.12
C LYS A 48 14.64 10.07 7.72
N GLY A 49 13.62 10.67 7.13
CA GLY A 49 12.97 10.16 5.92
C GLY A 49 12.13 8.90 6.20
N GLY A 50 11.82 8.13 5.14
CA GLY A 50 11.10 6.86 5.24
C GLY A 50 9.61 6.94 4.90
N ARG A 51 8.92 5.79 4.97
CA ARG A 51 7.46 5.68 4.73
C ARG A 51 6.71 5.83 6.05
N ILE A 52 5.69 6.70 6.10
CA ILE A 52 4.84 6.92 7.30
C ILE A 52 4.32 5.60 7.87
N GLY A 53 3.74 4.73 7.02
CA GLY A 53 3.24 3.41 7.46
C GLY A 53 4.31 2.52 8.12
N TRP A 54 5.55 2.58 7.64
CA TRP A 54 6.67 1.83 8.24
C TRP A 54 7.06 2.42 9.58
N ILE A 55 7.16 3.74 9.69
CA ILE A 55 7.49 4.44 10.94
C ILE A 55 6.41 4.13 11.99
N LEU A 56 5.13 4.22 11.63
CA LEU A 56 4.00 3.86 12.50
C LEU A 56 4.11 2.43 13.05
N ALA A 57 4.47 1.47 12.20
CA ALA A 57 4.66 0.08 12.61
C ALA A 57 5.89 -0.09 13.52
N CYS A 58 7.01 0.59 13.21
CA CYS A 58 8.23 0.56 14.03
C CYS A 58 8.03 1.17 15.43
N LEU A 59 7.23 2.24 15.53
CA LEU A 59 6.87 2.88 16.81
C LEU A 59 5.80 2.08 17.57
N GLY A 60 5.23 1.04 16.96
CA GLY A 60 4.21 0.18 17.58
C GLY A 60 2.82 0.81 17.64
N TYR A 61 2.57 1.90 16.90
CA TYR A 61 1.25 2.55 16.85
C TYR A 61 0.23 1.80 16.01
N VAL A 62 0.70 1.04 15.01
CA VAL A 62 -0.15 0.15 14.23
C VAL A 62 0.47 -1.23 14.16
N ASN A 63 -0.38 -2.25 14.24
CA ASN A 63 0.01 -3.60 13.89
C ASN A 63 -0.11 -3.83 12.38
N ARG A 64 0.34 -5.01 11.92
CA ARG A 64 0.33 -5.37 10.49
C ARG A 64 -1.08 -5.29 9.89
N LEU A 65 -2.09 -5.86 10.55
CA LEU A 65 -3.45 -5.89 10.01
C LEU A 65 -4.03 -4.48 9.88
N GLU A 66 -3.78 -3.62 10.86
CA GLU A 66 -4.21 -2.22 10.85
C GLU A 66 -3.54 -1.43 9.72
N LEU A 67 -2.23 -1.63 9.52
CA LEU A 67 -1.49 -0.99 8.43
C LEU A 67 -2.06 -1.38 7.06
N TYR A 68 -2.26 -2.67 6.80
CA TYR A 68 -2.78 -3.13 5.50
C TYR A 68 -4.26 -2.75 5.30
N ALA A 69 -5.07 -2.72 6.36
CA ALA A 69 -6.43 -2.18 6.29
C ALA A 69 -6.43 -0.69 5.93
N GLY A 70 -5.50 0.08 6.50
CA GLY A 70 -5.28 1.48 6.14
C GLY A 70 -4.87 1.65 4.68
N LEU A 71 -3.92 0.84 4.19
CA LEU A 71 -3.48 0.88 2.79
C LEU A 71 -4.63 0.58 1.83
N ALA A 72 -5.42 -0.45 2.13
CA ALA A 72 -6.57 -0.81 1.32
C ALA A 72 -7.62 0.32 1.27
N LYS A 73 -7.96 0.91 2.43
CA LYS A 73 -8.88 2.06 2.47
C LYS A 73 -8.33 3.26 1.72
N HIS A 74 -7.04 3.57 1.88
CA HIS A 74 -6.37 4.67 1.19
C HIS A 74 -6.46 4.55 -0.35
N PHE A 75 -6.34 3.33 -0.89
CA PHE A 75 -6.44 3.08 -2.33
C PHE A 75 -7.84 2.71 -2.83
N GLY A 76 -8.85 2.65 -1.95
CA GLY A 76 -10.20 2.20 -2.29
C GLY A 76 -10.27 0.74 -2.74
N LEU A 77 -9.42 -0.12 -2.15
CA LEU A 77 -9.30 -1.54 -2.47
C LEU A 77 -9.89 -2.41 -1.35
N PRO A 78 -10.33 -3.64 -1.67
CA PRO A 78 -10.69 -4.62 -0.64
C PRO A 78 -9.44 -5.09 0.14
N PHE A 79 -9.63 -5.41 1.42
CA PHE A 79 -8.61 -6.00 2.29
C PHE A 79 -9.09 -7.36 2.82
N GLU A 80 -8.24 -8.38 2.75
CA GLU A 80 -8.55 -9.74 3.19
C GLU A 80 -7.50 -10.25 4.18
N THR A 81 -7.93 -10.76 5.34
CA THR A 81 -7.04 -11.05 6.49
C THR A 81 -6.82 -12.51 6.82
N ASN A 82 -7.66 -13.46 6.36
CA ASN A 82 -7.51 -14.85 6.80
C ASN A 82 -8.27 -15.89 5.96
N THR A 83 -7.58 -16.96 5.56
CA THR A 83 -8.04 -18.30 5.11
C THR A 83 -9.04 -18.45 3.95
N ALA A 84 -9.77 -17.41 3.54
CA ALA A 84 -10.74 -17.53 2.46
C ALA A 84 -10.08 -17.90 1.12
N TYR A 85 -8.89 -17.36 0.83
CA TYR A 85 -8.09 -17.76 -0.33
C TYR A 85 -7.62 -19.23 -0.27
N ARG A 86 -7.35 -19.79 0.93
CA ARG A 86 -7.03 -21.22 1.10
C ARG A 86 -8.25 -22.14 0.92
N LYS A 87 -9.45 -21.68 1.30
CA LYS A 87 -10.69 -22.48 1.26
C LYS A 87 -11.51 -22.27 -0.02
N HIS A 88 -11.30 -21.18 -0.74
CA HIS A 88 -12.07 -20.83 -1.93
C HIS A 88 -11.17 -20.31 -3.07
N ASN A 89 -11.11 -21.12 -4.14
CA ASN A 89 -10.96 -20.66 -5.52
C ASN A 89 -9.66 -19.94 -5.93
N ILE A 90 -8.52 -20.11 -5.25
CA ILE A 90 -7.24 -19.83 -5.93
C ILE A 90 -7.16 -20.76 -7.14
N ASP A 91 -7.03 -20.18 -8.33
CA ASP A 91 -6.76 -20.98 -9.53
C ASP A 91 -5.29 -21.40 -9.53
N THR A 92 -5.03 -22.64 -9.12
CA THR A 92 -3.69 -23.20 -9.04
C THR A 92 -2.97 -23.22 -10.39
N LYS A 93 -3.70 -23.20 -11.51
CA LYS A 93 -3.10 -23.10 -12.85
C LYS A 93 -2.50 -21.72 -13.10
N LEU A 94 -3.00 -20.67 -12.44
CA LEU A 94 -2.43 -19.34 -12.51
C LEU A 94 -1.18 -19.25 -11.63
N ILE A 95 -1.23 -19.81 -10.42
CA ILE A 95 -0.07 -19.86 -9.51
C ILE A 95 1.11 -20.58 -10.16
N ALA A 96 0.85 -21.71 -10.84
CA ALA A 96 1.89 -22.48 -11.52
C ALA A 96 2.58 -21.71 -12.68
N LYS A 97 2.04 -20.57 -13.12
CA LYS A 97 2.62 -19.71 -14.16
C LYS A 97 3.49 -18.57 -13.62
N VAL A 98 3.68 -18.50 -12.30
CA VAL A 98 4.57 -17.53 -11.66
C VAL A 98 5.54 -18.26 -10.72
N THR A 99 6.77 -17.77 -10.64
CA THR A 99 7.77 -18.33 -9.73
C THR A 99 7.67 -17.71 -8.34
N HIS A 100 8.23 -18.39 -7.33
CA HIS A 100 8.33 -17.81 -5.98
C HIS A 100 9.11 -16.49 -5.98
N GLU A 101 10.19 -16.40 -6.77
CA GLU A 101 10.99 -15.18 -6.90
C GLU A 101 10.16 -14.02 -7.46
N GLU A 102 9.32 -14.26 -8.47
CA GLU A 102 8.41 -13.26 -9.01
C GLU A 102 7.37 -12.80 -7.98
N ILE A 103 6.81 -13.73 -7.20
CA ILE A 103 5.86 -13.38 -6.12
C ILE A 103 6.54 -12.49 -5.08
N MET A 104 7.79 -12.80 -4.70
CA MET A 104 8.54 -12.00 -3.75
C MET A 104 8.99 -10.65 -4.33
N GLN A 105 9.39 -10.61 -5.59
CA GLN A 105 9.81 -9.38 -6.27
C GLN A 105 8.64 -8.40 -6.40
N TYR A 106 7.49 -8.86 -6.89
CA TYR A 106 6.32 -8.03 -7.14
C TYR A 106 5.42 -7.88 -5.90
N GLN A 107 5.71 -8.58 -4.81
CA GLN A 107 4.87 -8.63 -3.61
C GLN A 107 3.40 -8.90 -3.94
N ALA A 108 3.16 -9.73 -4.95
CA ALA A 108 1.83 -10.01 -5.48
C ALA A 108 1.76 -11.39 -6.15
N MET A 109 0.56 -11.94 -6.24
CA MET A 109 0.29 -13.24 -6.86
C MET A 109 -1.05 -13.24 -7.61
N PRO A 110 -1.19 -14.05 -8.67
CA PRO A 110 -2.43 -14.11 -9.41
C PRO A 110 -3.47 -14.87 -8.56
N TYR A 111 -4.72 -14.42 -8.57
CA TYR A 111 -5.78 -15.04 -7.77
C TYR A 111 -6.75 -15.84 -8.64
N ARG A 112 -7.36 -15.16 -9.61
CA ARG A 112 -8.40 -15.70 -10.48
C ARG A 112 -8.54 -14.85 -11.73
N ILE A 113 -9.03 -15.45 -12.80
CA ILE A 113 -9.51 -14.73 -13.99
C ILE A 113 -11.02 -14.94 -14.07
N ASN A 114 -11.79 -13.86 -14.28
CA ASN A 114 -13.23 -13.94 -14.48
C ASN A 114 -13.68 -12.93 -15.53
N LYS A 115 -14.29 -13.41 -16.62
CA LYS A 115 -14.79 -12.58 -17.73
C LYS A 115 -13.73 -11.58 -18.27
N GLY A 116 -12.49 -12.03 -18.45
CA GLY A 116 -11.40 -11.19 -18.97
C GLY A 116 -10.83 -10.18 -17.97
N VAL A 117 -11.04 -10.42 -16.67
CA VAL A 117 -10.48 -9.60 -15.59
C VAL A 117 -9.64 -10.49 -14.69
N LEU A 118 -8.34 -10.16 -14.62
CA LEU A 118 -7.41 -10.80 -13.70
C LEU A 118 -7.49 -10.11 -12.32
N SER A 119 -7.84 -10.87 -11.29
CA SER A 119 -7.66 -10.42 -9.91
C SER A 119 -6.31 -10.88 -9.39
N ILE A 120 -5.58 -9.98 -8.73
CA ILE A 120 -4.32 -10.30 -8.03
C ILE A 120 -4.46 -10.03 -6.53
N LEU A 121 -3.76 -10.81 -5.72
CA LEU A 121 -3.52 -10.51 -4.31
C LEU A 121 -2.20 -9.75 -4.22
N THR A 122 -2.15 -8.64 -3.47
CA THR A 122 -0.94 -7.81 -3.37
C THR A 122 -0.74 -7.26 -1.95
N ALA A 123 0.52 -7.18 -1.54
CA ALA A 123 0.96 -6.44 -0.35
C ALA A 123 1.44 -5.01 -0.71
N GLU A 124 1.75 -4.73 -1.97
CA GLU A 124 2.12 -3.39 -2.46
C GLU A 124 1.12 -2.95 -3.55
N PRO A 125 -0.05 -2.41 -3.16
CA PRO A 125 -1.08 -2.00 -4.10
C PRO A 125 -0.68 -0.81 -4.97
N LYS A 126 -1.33 -0.71 -6.14
CA LYS A 126 -1.14 0.37 -7.14
C LYS A 126 0.28 0.50 -7.70
N ASP A 127 1.09 -0.56 -7.62
CA ASP A 127 2.36 -0.61 -8.31
C ASP A 127 2.18 -0.89 -9.81
N ARG A 128 2.65 0.05 -10.64
CA ARG A 128 2.45 0.01 -12.09
C ARG A 128 3.24 -1.13 -12.74
N GLU A 129 4.43 -1.42 -12.25
CA GLU A 129 5.28 -2.48 -12.82
C GLU A 129 4.66 -3.85 -12.58
N THR A 130 4.18 -4.07 -11.37
CA THR A 130 3.43 -5.26 -10.95
C THR A 130 2.21 -5.48 -11.85
N ALA A 131 1.38 -4.45 -12.05
CA ALA A 131 0.22 -4.55 -12.93
C ALA A 131 0.62 -4.97 -14.36
N LEU A 132 1.63 -4.32 -14.96
CA LEU A 132 2.10 -4.63 -16.31
C LEU A 132 2.68 -6.04 -16.43
N PHE A 133 3.41 -6.51 -15.42
CA PHE A 133 3.94 -7.87 -15.38
C PHE A 133 2.81 -8.90 -15.46
N PHE A 134 1.78 -8.73 -14.61
CA PHE A 134 0.63 -9.65 -14.57
C PHE A 134 -0.24 -9.58 -15.83
N GLN A 135 -0.50 -8.38 -16.36
CA GLN A 135 -1.27 -8.21 -17.61
C GLN A 135 -0.60 -8.97 -18.77
N ARG A 136 0.72 -8.81 -18.92
CA ARG A 136 1.48 -9.49 -19.99
C ARG A 136 1.57 -11.00 -19.78
N ARG A 137 1.76 -11.45 -18.53
CA ARG A 137 1.89 -12.88 -18.20
C ARG A 137 0.62 -13.68 -18.48
N PHE A 138 -0.54 -13.05 -18.25
CA PHE A 138 -1.83 -13.71 -18.34
C PHE A 138 -2.66 -13.30 -19.55
N GLU A 139 -2.16 -12.39 -20.38
CA GLU A 139 -2.84 -11.87 -21.58
C GLU A 139 -4.19 -11.21 -21.25
N GLU A 140 -4.25 -10.51 -20.11
CA GLU A 140 -5.45 -9.83 -19.62
C GLU A 140 -5.21 -8.31 -19.55
N ASP A 141 -6.05 -7.52 -20.21
CA ASP A 141 -5.92 -6.05 -20.21
C ASP A 141 -6.37 -5.42 -18.88
N THR A 142 -7.31 -6.06 -18.18
CA THR A 142 -7.90 -5.50 -16.95
C THR A 142 -7.44 -6.26 -15.72
N ILE A 143 -6.90 -5.52 -14.74
CA ILE A 143 -6.55 -6.04 -13.42
C ILE A 143 -7.38 -5.38 -12.32
N THR A 144 -7.76 -6.20 -11.35
CA THR A 144 -8.27 -5.75 -10.04
C THR A 144 -7.34 -6.24 -8.93
N GLU A 145 -7.13 -5.42 -7.91
CA GLU A 145 -6.26 -5.73 -6.79
C GLU A 145 -7.06 -6.02 -5.52
N ILE A 146 -6.59 -6.98 -4.73
CA ILE A 146 -7.06 -7.25 -3.38
C ILE A 146 -5.85 -7.17 -2.46
N VAL A 147 -5.94 -6.32 -1.44
CA VAL A 147 -4.85 -6.15 -0.47
C VAL A 147 -4.85 -7.33 0.48
N ILE A 148 -3.67 -7.91 0.68
CA ILE A 148 -3.37 -8.92 1.70
C ILE A 148 -2.10 -8.51 2.44
N THR A 149 -1.80 -9.19 3.54
CA THR A 149 -0.51 -8.95 4.21
C THR A 149 0.64 -9.65 3.46
N ASP A 150 1.85 -9.09 3.55
CA ASP A 150 3.10 -9.74 3.13
C ASP A 150 3.28 -11.13 3.78
N LEU A 151 2.85 -11.29 5.04
CA LEU A 151 2.87 -12.58 5.71
C LEU A 151 1.95 -13.61 5.03
N ASP A 152 0.81 -13.18 4.50
CA ASP A 152 -0.08 -14.08 3.78
C ASP A 152 0.50 -14.50 2.44
N LEU A 153 1.18 -13.58 1.75
CA LEU A 153 1.82 -13.85 0.46
C LEU A 153 2.90 -14.94 0.56
N THR A 154 3.74 -14.87 1.60
CA THR A 154 4.80 -15.86 1.84
C THR A 154 4.29 -17.26 2.21
N ARG A 155 3.02 -17.39 2.61
CA ARG A 155 2.44 -18.67 3.06
C ARG A 155 1.65 -19.40 1.96
N VAL A 156 1.61 -18.86 0.75
CA VAL A 156 0.87 -19.41 -0.39
C VAL A 156 1.81 -19.95 -1.48
N SER A 157 3.10 -19.59 -1.42
CA SER A 157 4.14 -20.06 -2.33
C SER A 157 4.79 -21.38 -1.90
#